data_AF-A0A7C1PZH6-F1
#
_entry.id   AF-A0A7C1PZH6-F1
#
_cell.length_a   1.000
_cell.length_b   1.000
_cell.length_c   1.000
_cell.angle_alpha   90.00
_cell.angle_beta   90.00
_cell.angle_gamma   90.00
#
_symmetry.space_group_name_H-M   'P 1'
#
loop_
_entity.id
_entity.type
_entity.pdbx_description
1 polymer ?
#
loop_
_entity_poly.entity_id
_entity_poly.type
_entity_poly.pdbx_seq_one_letter_code
_entity_poly.pdbx_strand_id
1 'polypeptide(L)' 'AFPPSAPFEIVPAQDTDVARARQLLDEAGWRPGPDGGRVKDGKRLAFTLYSYPGRAELTPMAVVIQSQLKALGYDIQV' A
#
# COMPACT_ATOMS: atom_id res chain seq x y z
N ALA A 1 2.27 15.72 -2.35
CA ALA A 1 2.99 16.91 -1.85
C ALA A 1 1.98 17.87 -1.23
N PHE A 2 2.38 18.67 -0.24
CA PHE A 2 1.54 19.77 0.22
C PHE A 2 1.37 20.82 -0.89
N PRO A 3 0.25 21.55 -0.91
CA PRO A 3 0.08 22.65 -1.87
C PRO A 3 1.16 23.73 -1.63
N PRO A 4 1.61 24.45 -2.68
CA PRO A 4 2.66 25.47 -2.54
C PRO A 4 2.34 26.62 -1.57
N SER A 5 1.06 26.80 -1.24
CA SER A 5 0.58 27.79 -0.27
C SER A 5 0.72 27.36 1.18
N ALA A 6 1.02 26.09 1.46
CA ALA A 6 1.18 25.61 2.83
C ALA A 6 2.55 26.04 3.40
N PRO A 7 2.66 26.33 4.72
CA PRO A 7 3.91 26.77 5.36
C PRO A 7 4.85 25.59 5.65
N PHE A 8 4.97 24.64 4.71
CA PHE A 8 5.82 23.47 4.82
C PHE A 8 6.83 23.43 3.68
N GLU A 9 7.97 22.78 3.92
CA GLU A 9 8.94 22.52 2.86
C GLU A 9 8.28 21.72 1.72
N ILE A 10 8.44 22.22 0.49
CA ILE A 10 7.92 21.55 -0.70
C ILE A 10 8.91 20.44 -1.08
N VAL A 11 8.51 19.20 -0.86
CA VAL A 11 9.23 18.02 -1.35
C VAL A 11 8.59 17.50 -2.64
N PRO A 12 9.38 16.85 -3.52
CA PRO A 12 8.84 16.19 -4.70
C PRO A 12 7.68 15.25 -4.35
N ALA A 13 6.64 15.24 -5.17
CA ALA A 13 5.56 14.27 -5.03
C ALA A 13 6.11 12.85 -5.26
N GLN A 14 5.50 11.87 -4.60
CA GLN A 14 5.74 10.48 -4.92
C GLN A 14 4.97 10.14 -6.19
N ASP A 15 5.67 9.58 -7.17
CA ASP A 15 5.05 9.02 -8.38
C ASP A 15 4.67 7.56 -8.15
N THR A 16 3.59 7.13 -8.78
CA THR A 16 3.15 5.74 -8.73
C THR A 16 3.95 4.90 -9.72
N ASP A 17 4.87 4.07 -9.19
CA ASP A 17 5.63 3.07 -9.97
C ASP A 17 5.47 1.67 -9.37
N VAL A 18 4.62 0.86 -10.00
CA VAL A 18 4.32 -0.51 -9.57
C VAL A 18 5.53 -1.44 -9.76
N ALA A 19 6.36 -1.21 -10.79
CA ALA A 19 7.54 -2.04 -11.05
C ALA A 19 8.60 -1.79 -9.96
N ARG A 20 8.84 -0.51 -9.63
CA ARG A 20 9.75 -0.13 -8.55
C ARG A 20 9.27 -0.65 -7.20
N ALA A 21 7.98 -0.58 -6.91
CA ALA A 21 7.40 -1.14 -5.68
C ALA A 21 7.67 -2.65 -5.55
N ARG A 22 7.50 -3.43 -6.64
CA ARG A 22 7.83 -4.87 -6.64
C ARG A 22 9.30 -5.13 -6.35
N GLN A 23 10.19 -4.38 -7.01
CA GLN A 23 11.62 -4.50 -6.81
C GLN A 23 12.01 -4.23 -5.35
N LEU A 24 11.48 -3.17 -4.73
CA LEU A 24 11.74 -2.84 -3.33
C LEU A 24 11.28 -3.95 -2.37
N LEU A 25 10.14 -4.59 -2.65
CA LEU A 25 9.66 -5.72 -1.86
C LEU A 25 10.58 -6.94 -2.00
N ASP A 26 11.04 -7.23 -3.21
CA ASP A 26 11.98 -8.32 -3.48
C ASP A 26 13.33 -8.09 -2.78
N GLU A 27 13.85 -6.86 -2.84
CA GLU A 27 15.08 -6.42 -2.15
C GLU A 27 14.95 -6.52 -0.63
N ALA A 28 13.77 -6.19 -0.09
CA ALA A 28 13.46 -6.31 1.34
C ALA A 28 13.23 -7.76 1.81
N GLY A 29 13.26 -8.75 0.90
CA GLY A 29 13.09 -10.17 1.20
C GLY A 29 11.64 -10.67 1.20
N TRP A 30 10.68 -9.86 0.78
CA TRP A 30 9.29 -10.27 0.61
C TRP A 30 9.13 -10.97 -0.73
N ARG A 31 9.07 -12.30 -0.73
CA ARG A 31 8.97 -13.09 -1.97
C ARG A 31 7.53 -13.50 -2.27
N PRO A 32 7.13 -13.61 -3.55
CA PRO A 32 5.84 -14.19 -3.90
C PRO A 32 5.67 -15.59 -3.32
N GLY A 33 4.55 -15.82 -2.64
CA GLY A 33 4.09 -17.10 -2.16
C GLY A 33 3.17 -17.81 -3.16
N PRO A 34 2.81 -19.08 -2.91
CA PRO A 34 2.00 -19.89 -3.82
C PRO A 34 0.54 -19.42 -3.95
N ASP A 35 0.08 -18.60 -3.02
CA ASP A 35 -1.29 -18.05 -2.94
C ASP A 35 -1.44 -16.66 -3.57
N GLY A 36 -0.38 -16.15 -4.23
CA GLY A 36 -0.33 -14.81 -4.79
C GLY A 36 -0.04 -13.69 -3.77
N GLY A 37 0.08 -14.02 -2.48
CA GLY A 37 0.58 -13.09 -1.45
C GLY A 37 2.11 -13.05 -1.44
N ARG A 38 2.70 -12.17 -0.62
CA ARG A 38 4.14 -12.18 -0.34
C ARG A 38 4.45 -12.70 1.05
N VAL A 39 5.57 -13.38 1.20
CA VAL A 39 6.03 -13.99 2.45
C VAL A 39 7.49 -13.61 2.73
N LYS A 40 7.80 -13.35 4.00
CA LYS A 40 9.15 -13.15 4.53
C LYS A 40 9.23 -13.81 5.90
N ASP A 41 10.25 -14.65 6.13
CA ASP A 41 10.50 -15.31 7.42
C ASP A 41 9.26 -16.06 7.97
N GLY A 42 8.51 -16.73 7.07
CA GLY A 42 7.27 -17.44 7.40
C GLY A 42 6.06 -16.55 7.69
N LYS A 43 6.19 -15.22 7.59
CA LYS A 43 5.09 -14.26 7.80
C LYS A 43 4.57 -13.73 6.47
N ARG A 44 3.25 -13.60 6.36
CA ARG A 44 2.57 -12.99 5.21
C ARG A 44 2.67 -11.47 5.27
N LEU A 45 2.78 -10.82 4.11
CA LEU A 45 2.72 -9.37 3.99
C LEU A 45 1.26 -8.91 4.15
N ALA A 46 0.83 -8.75 5.39
CA ALA A 46 -0.57 -8.49 5.73
C ALA A 46 -0.72 -7.37 6.76
N PHE A 47 -1.79 -6.57 6.66
CA PHE A 47 -2.19 -5.62 7.69
C PHE A 47 -3.68 -5.24 7.60
N THR A 48 -4.20 -4.62 8.66
CA THR A 48 -5.55 -4.06 8.70
C THR A 48 -5.52 -2.57 8.41
N LEU A 49 -6.31 -2.13 7.45
CA LEU A 49 -6.54 -0.73 7.10
C LEU A 49 -7.76 -0.22 7.87
N TYR A 50 -7.52 0.46 8.99
CA TYR A 50 -8.58 1.08 9.76
C TYR A 50 -9.08 2.37 9.10
N SER A 51 -10.39 2.53 9.02
CA SER A 51 -11.06 3.75 8.56
C SER A 51 -12.23 4.13 9.48
N TYR A 52 -12.76 5.34 9.32
CA TYR A 52 -13.85 5.83 10.17
C TYR A 52 -15.22 5.44 9.58
N PRO A 53 -16.04 4.65 10.28
CA PRO A 53 -17.36 4.24 9.78
C PRO A 53 -18.31 5.42 9.53
N GLY A 54 -18.16 6.51 10.30
CA GLY A 54 -18.97 7.73 10.14
C GLY A 54 -18.61 8.58 8.91
N ARG A 55 -17.60 8.17 8.13
CA ARG A 55 -17.17 8.83 6.89
C ARG A 55 -17.37 7.88 5.72
N ALA A 56 -18.55 7.93 5.12
CA ALA A 56 -18.97 7.01 4.06
C ALA A 56 -18.01 7.00 2.85
N GLU A 57 -17.28 8.10 2.64
CA GLU A 57 -16.26 8.24 1.58
C GLU A 57 -15.03 7.33 1.79
N LEU A 58 -14.71 6.97 3.04
CA LEU A 58 -13.47 6.23 3.33
C LEU A 58 -13.57 4.75 3.00
N THR A 59 -14.76 4.15 3.12
CA THR A 59 -14.98 2.73 2.79
C THR A 59 -14.61 2.41 1.32
N PRO A 60 -15.15 3.09 0.30
CA PRO A 60 -14.77 2.81 -1.09
C PRO A 60 -13.30 3.13 -1.36
N MET A 61 -12.73 4.17 -0.73
CA MET A 61 -11.28 4.46 -0.84
C MET A 61 -10.44 3.29 -0.31
N ALA A 62 -10.81 2.74 0.83
CA ALA A 62 -10.09 1.64 1.45
C ALA A 62 -10.17 0.35 0.63
N VAL A 63 -11.31 0.07 -0.03
CA VAL A 63 -11.45 -1.03 -1.00
C VAL A 63 -10.55 -0.82 -2.23
N VAL A 64 -10.43 0.40 -2.75
CA VAL A 64 -9.53 0.71 -3.86
C VAL A 64 -8.06 0.49 -3.45
N ILE A 65 -7.68 0.96 -2.25
CA ILE A 65 -6.33 0.75 -1.70
C ILE A 65 -6.04 -0.75 -1.56
N GLN A 66 -6.97 -1.52 -0.98
CA GLN A 66 -6.85 -2.98 -0.87
C GLN A 66 -6.61 -3.62 -2.24
N SER A 67 -7.39 -3.26 -3.27
CA SER A 67 -7.26 -3.80 -4.62
C SER A 67 -5.90 -3.50 -5.25
N GLN A 68 -5.44 -2.24 -5.16
CA GLN A 68 -4.14 -1.82 -5.69
C GLN A 68 -2.98 -2.54 -5.01
N LEU A 69 -3.02 -2.69 -3.68
CA LEU A 69 -1.98 -3.37 -2.92
C LEU A 69 -2.03 -4.89 -3.10
N LYS A 70 -3.20 -5.49 -3.33
CA LYS A 70 -3.33 -6.92 -3.66
C LYS A 70 -2.53 -7.28 -4.91
N ALA A 71 -2.50 -6.41 -5.92
CA ALA A 71 -1.70 -6.60 -7.14
C ALA A 71 -0.16 -6.60 -6.91
N LEU A 72 0.27 -6.15 -5.73
CA LEU A 72 1.65 -6.19 -5.26
C LEU A 72 1.92 -7.36 -4.28
N GLY A 73 0.89 -8.17 -3.96
CA GLY A 73 0.98 -9.33 -3.07
C GLY A 73 0.74 -9.02 -1.60
N TYR A 74 0.12 -7.88 -1.29
CA TYR A 74 -0.34 -7.57 0.06
C TYR A 74 -1.69 -8.24 0.36
N ASP A 75 -1.88 -8.59 1.63
CA ASP A 75 -3.15 -9.01 2.19
C ASP A 75 -3.70 -7.94 3.13
N ILE A 76 -4.61 -7.11 2.60
CA ILE A 76 -5.19 -6.01 3.35
C ILE A 76 -6.58 -6.38 3.80
N GLN A 77 -6.82 -6.30 5.10
CA GLN A 77 -8.17 -6.35 5.67
C GLN A 77 -8.67 -4.91 5.85
N VAL A 78 -9.91 -4.64 5.45
CA VAL A 78 -10.52 -3.31 5.49
C VAL A 78 -11.67 -3.30 6.49
#